data_AF-A0A9F5IIH7-F1
#
_entry.id   AF-A0A9F5IIH7-F1
#
_cell.length_a   1.000
_cell.length_b   1.000
_cell.length_c   1.000
_cell.angle_alpha   90.00
_cell.angle_beta   90.00
_cell.angle_gamma   90.00
#
_symmetry.space_group_name_H-M   'P 1'
#
loop_
_entity.id
_entity.type
_entity.pdbx_description
1 polymer ?
#
loop_
_entity_poly.entity_id
_entity_poly.type
_entity_poly.pdbx_seq_one_letter_code
_entity_poly.pdbx_strand_id
1 'polypeptide(L)'
;MRWVFFFFLATQVIRGLLKFWPKTCSQKEVMFLGEIEEILDVIEPTQFKKIQEPLFKQIAKCVSSSHFQIAERALYFWHNEYILGLIEENIDTILPIMFGSLYKISKEHWNPEKKKELEREELWKKLEELRLMKTLSDQMSNTSSSVINTPNDKVIPPSL
;
A
#
# COMPACT_ATOMS: atom_id res chain seq x y z
N MET A 1 -2.41 -22.42 20.15
CA MET A 1 -1.30 -21.66 20.80
C MET A 1 -0.07 -21.45 19.90
N ARG A 2 0.15 -22.22 18.81
CA ARG A 2 1.36 -22.11 17.97
C ARG A 2 1.42 -20.87 17.06
N TRP A 3 0.26 -20.28 16.71
CA TRP A 3 0.17 -19.11 15.83
C TRP A 3 0.45 -17.77 16.53
N VAL A 4 0.16 -17.67 17.83
CA VAL A 4 0.32 -16.40 18.59
C VAL A 4 1.78 -15.95 18.69
N PHE A 5 2.72 -16.90 18.77
CA PHE A 5 4.16 -16.59 18.76
C PHE A 5 4.66 -16.13 17.40
N PHE A 6 4.07 -16.60 16.30
CA PHE A 6 4.49 -16.22 14.95
C PHE A 6 4.16 -14.74 14.67
N PHE A 7 2.99 -14.26 15.11
CA PHE A 7 2.59 -12.86 14.91
C PHE A 7 3.48 -11.85 15.65
N PHE A 8 3.98 -12.19 16.85
CA PHE A 8 4.90 -11.32 17.59
C PHE A 8 6.30 -11.25 16.93
N LEU A 9 6.70 -12.33 16.25
CA LEU A 9 8.00 -12.43 15.61
C LEU A 9 8.02 -11.83 14.20
N ALA A 10 6.87 -11.70 13.52
CA ALA A 10 6.78 -11.19 12.14
C ALA A 10 7.51 -9.85 11.96
N THR A 11 7.31 -8.89 12.87
CA THR A 11 8.01 -7.60 12.85
C THR A 11 9.53 -7.73 12.94
N GLN A 12 10.02 -8.64 13.79
CA GLN A 12 11.46 -8.86 13.98
C GLN A 12 12.08 -9.59 12.80
N VAL A 13 11.37 -10.58 12.24
CA VAL A 13 11.80 -11.33 11.06
C VAL A 13 11.90 -10.41 9.86
N ILE A 14 10.87 -9.61 9.57
CA ILE A 14 10.91 -8.67 8.44
C ILE A 14 12.03 -7.64 8.61
N ARG A 15 12.24 -7.10 9.82
CA ARG A 15 13.38 -6.20 10.09
C ARG A 15 14.72 -6.89 9.87
N GLY A 16 14.83 -8.17 10.25
CA GLY A 16 16.00 -8.99 9.98
C GLY A 16 16.25 -9.17 8.48
N LEU A 17 15.23 -9.55 7.72
CA LEU A 17 15.29 -9.71 6.26
C LEU A 17 15.69 -8.41 5.56
N LEU A 18 15.09 -7.28 5.96
CA LEU A 18 15.44 -5.97 5.42
C LEU A 18 16.88 -5.55 5.77
N LYS A 19 17.37 -5.89 6.97
CA LYS A 19 18.75 -5.60 7.39
C LYS A 19 19.78 -6.38 6.58
N PHE A 20 19.48 -7.64 6.25
CA PHE A 20 20.38 -8.53 5.51
C PHE A 20 19.98 -8.67 4.04
N TRP A 21 19.33 -7.65 3.46
CA TRP A 21 18.86 -7.70 2.09
C TRP A 21 20.00 -8.02 1.12
N PRO A 22 19.88 -9.08 0.30
CA PRO A 22 20.92 -9.44 -0.67
C PRO A 22 21.00 -8.37 -1.76
N LYS A 23 22.22 -7.92 -2.10
CA LYS A 23 22.45 -6.90 -3.14
C LYS A 23 23.21 -7.41 -4.36
N THR A 24 23.74 -8.62 -4.27
CA THR A 24 24.67 -9.19 -5.27
C THR A 24 24.10 -10.42 -5.97
N CYS A 25 22.95 -10.94 -5.52
CA CYS A 25 22.34 -12.15 -6.06
C CYS A 25 20.84 -11.95 -6.23
N SER A 26 20.42 -11.77 -7.49
CA SER A 26 19.01 -11.53 -7.86
C SER A 26 18.09 -12.67 -7.43
N GLN A 27 18.55 -13.92 -7.54
CA GLN A 27 17.77 -15.09 -7.13
C GLN A 27 17.47 -15.08 -5.62
N LYS A 28 18.42 -14.65 -4.78
CA LYS A 28 18.18 -14.49 -3.34
C LYS A 28 17.22 -13.34 -3.04
N GLU A 29 17.26 -12.25 -3.81
CA GLU A 29 16.26 -11.17 -3.68
C GLU A 29 14.85 -11.68 -3.98
N VAL A 30 14.69 -12.48 -5.04
CA VAL A 30 13.41 -13.11 -5.39
C VAL A 30 12.93 -14.03 -4.28
N MET A 31 13.81 -14.83 -3.67
CA MET A 31 13.46 -15.68 -2.52
C MET A 31 13.02 -14.83 -1.31
N PHE A 32 13.76 -13.75 -0.99
CA PHE A 32 13.40 -12.86 0.12
C PHE A 32 12.05 -12.18 -0.09
N LEU A 33 11.72 -11.78 -1.32
CA LEU A 33 10.40 -11.25 -1.66
C LEU A 33 9.30 -12.29 -1.42
N GLY A 34 9.54 -13.57 -1.73
CA GLY A 34 8.59 -14.65 -1.44
C GLY A 34 8.35 -14.86 0.04
N GLU A 35 9.41 -14.94 0.85
CA GLU A 35 9.28 -15.10 2.30
C GLU A 35 8.53 -13.93 2.93
N ILE A 36 8.76 -12.70 2.45
CA ILE A 36 8.04 -11.53 2.93
C ILE A 36 6.55 -11.63 2.57
N GLU A 37 6.20 -12.05 1.35
CA GLU A 37 4.80 -12.23 0.97
C GLU A 37 4.10 -13.23 1.89
N GLU A 38 4.69 -14.38 2.14
CA GLU A 38 4.12 -15.40 3.04
C GLU A 38 3.92 -14.86 4.47
N ILE A 39 4.84 -14.02 4.96
CA ILE A 39 4.69 -13.38 6.27
C ILE A 39 3.59 -12.31 6.24
N LEU A 40 3.49 -11.53 5.16
CA LEU A 40 2.47 -10.50 5.01
C LEU A 40 1.07 -11.08 4.86
N ASP A 41 0.91 -12.28 4.31
CA ASP A 41 -0.39 -12.96 4.18
C ASP A 41 -1.03 -13.29 5.53
N VAL A 42 -0.22 -13.34 6.60
CA VAL A 42 -0.67 -13.63 7.96
C VAL A 42 -0.39 -12.48 8.94
N ILE A 43 0.16 -11.34 8.50
CA ILE A 43 0.55 -10.29 9.44
C ILE A 43 -0.66 -9.54 10.00
N GLU A 44 -0.67 -9.23 11.30
CA GLU A 44 -1.71 -8.38 11.86
C GLU A 44 -1.52 -6.90 11.43
N PRO A 45 -2.60 -6.15 11.11
CA PRO A 45 -2.51 -4.75 10.66
C PRO A 45 -1.76 -3.82 11.63
N THR A 46 -1.87 -4.08 12.94
CA THR A 46 -1.18 -3.30 13.98
C THR A 46 0.35 -3.47 13.93
N GLN A 47 0.82 -4.65 13.54
CA GLN A 47 2.25 -4.94 13.38
C GLN A 47 2.76 -4.44 12.03
N PHE A 48 1.95 -4.54 10.98
CA PHE A 48 2.25 -4.01 9.65
C PHE A 48 2.59 -2.51 9.70
N LYS A 49 1.81 -1.72 10.46
CA LYS A 49 2.07 -0.28 10.63
C LYS A 49 3.46 0.07 11.15
N LYS A 50 4.12 -0.84 11.88
CA LYS A 50 5.48 -0.65 12.44
C LYS A 50 6.61 -0.93 11.44
N ILE A 51 6.30 -1.55 10.31
CA ILE A 51 7.27 -2.00 9.29
C ILE A 51 6.97 -1.48 7.89
N GLN A 52 5.77 -0.97 7.62
CA GLN A 52 5.31 -0.56 6.30
C GLN A 52 6.28 0.39 5.60
N GLU A 53 6.79 1.41 6.29
CA GLU A 53 7.70 2.38 5.69
C GLU A 53 9.02 1.76 5.19
N PRO A 54 9.83 1.09 6.05
CA PRO A 54 11.08 0.49 5.58
C PRO A 54 10.84 -0.65 4.58
N LEU A 55 9.74 -1.39 4.72
CA LEU A 55 9.37 -2.45 3.80
C LEU A 55 9.06 -1.89 2.40
N PHE A 56 8.14 -0.93 2.29
CA PHE A 56 7.74 -0.38 1.00
C PHE A 56 8.84 0.48 0.37
N LYS A 57 9.74 1.09 1.15
CA LYS A 57 10.98 1.69 0.61
C LYS A 57 11.86 0.67 -0.09
N GLN A 58 11.91 -0.57 0.40
CA GLN A 58 12.66 -1.65 -0.25
C GLN A 58 11.91 -2.22 -1.46
N ILE A 59 10.61 -2.47 -1.33
CA ILE A 59 9.76 -2.92 -2.45
C ILE A 59 9.82 -1.92 -3.61
N ALA A 60 9.73 -0.62 -3.34
CA ALA A 60 9.86 0.44 -4.35
C ALA A 60 11.16 0.31 -5.16
N LYS A 61 12.29 -0.03 -4.52
CA LYS A 61 13.56 -0.26 -5.21
C LYS A 61 13.52 -1.51 -6.09
N CYS A 62 12.98 -2.62 -5.55
CA CYS A 62 12.83 -3.89 -6.27
C CYS A 62 11.93 -3.74 -7.50
N VAL A 63 10.83 -3.01 -7.36
CA VAL A 63 9.88 -2.69 -8.44
C VAL A 63 10.62 -1.89 -9.52
N SER A 64 11.43 -0.89 -9.17
CA SER A 64 12.25 -0.11 -10.12
C SER A 64 13.57 -0.78 -10.56
N SER A 65 13.78 -2.06 -10.24
CA SER A 65 15.01 -2.76 -10.58
C SER A 65 15.09 -3.05 -12.07
N SER A 66 16.30 -2.97 -12.66
CA SER A 66 16.54 -3.33 -14.05
C SER A 66 16.38 -4.83 -14.31
N HIS A 67 16.37 -5.65 -13.25
CA HIS A 67 16.24 -7.10 -13.35
C HIS A 67 14.77 -7.52 -13.35
N PHE A 68 14.26 -7.95 -14.50
CA PHE A 68 12.85 -8.28 -14.72
C PHE A 68 12.25 -9.21 -13.66
N GLN A 69 12.92 -10.31 -13.31
CA GLN A 69 12.37 -11.27 -12.34
C GLN A 69 12.15 -10.66 -10.94
N ILE A 70 12.95 -9.67 -10.54
CA ILE A 70 12.79 -8.99 -9.24
C ILE A 70 11.60 -8.03 -9.31
N ALA A 71 11.53 -7.25 -10.38
CA ALA A 71 10.44 -6.29 -10.59
C ALA A 71 9.08 -7.00 -10.70
N GLU A 72 9.00 -8.06 -11.51
CA GLU A 72 7.79 -8.89 -11.64
C GLU A 72 7.40 -9.52 -10.30
N ARG A 73 8.37 -10.12 -9.58
CA ARG A 73 8.11 -10.73 -8.27
C ARG A 73 7.57 -9.73 -7.25
N ALA A 74 8.09 -8.51 -7.26
CA ALA A 74 7.63 -7.46 -6.36
C ALA A 74 6.23 -6.95 -6.74
N LEU A 75 5.89 -6.89 -8.04
CA LEU A 75 4.55 -6.52 -8.50
C LEU A 75 3.47 -7.56 -8.12
N TYR A 76 3.83 -8.84 -7.96
CA TYR A 76 2.88 -9.87 -7.52
C TYR A 76 2.23 -9.59 -6.15
N PHE A 77 2.82 -8.72 -5.31
CA PHE A 77 2.24 -8.32 -4.03
C PHE A 77 0.85 -7.66 -4.21
N TRP A 78 0.61 -7.02 -5.35
CA TRP A 78 -0.67 -6.36 -5.67
C TRP A 78 -1.78 -7.34 -6.10
N HIS A 79 -1.44 -8.61 -6.35
CA HIS A 79 -2.41 -9.66 -6.65
C HIS A 79 -2.97 -10.34 -5.40
N ASN A 80 -2.29 -10.21 -4.25
CA ASN A 80 -2.80 -10.72 -2.98
C ASN A 80 -3.81 -9.72 -2.40
N GLU A 81 -5.08 -10.13 -2.29
CA GLU A 81 -6.17 -9.29 -1.77
C GLU A 81 -5.94 -8.84 -0.33
N TYR A 82 -5.31 -9.67 0.51
CA TYR A 82 -5.00 -9.32 1.89
C TYR A 82 -3.94 -8.22 1.97
N ILE A 83 -2.84 -8.39 1.23
CA ILE A 83 -1.78 -7.38 1.15
C ILE A 83 -2.32 -6.07 0.58
N LEU A 84 -3.19 -6.17 -0.43
CA LEU A 84 -3.86 -5.00 -0.99
C LEU A 84 -4.72 -4.28 0.06
N GLY A 85 -5.53 -5.00 0.83
CA GLY A 85 -6.32 -4.41 1.91
C GLY A 85 -5.45 -3.68 2.94
N LEU A 86 -4.31 -4.27 3.31
CA LEU A 86 -3.33 -3.61 4.19
C LEU A 86 -2.75 -2.32 3.58
N ILE A 87 -2.53 -2.31 2.25
CA ILE A 87 -2.05 -1.13 1.52
C ILE A 87 -3.13 -0.04 1.50
N GLU A 88 -4.37 -0.40 1.23
CA GLU A 88 -5.52 0.52 1.17
C GLU A 88 -5.75 1.23 2.50
N GLU A 89 -5.70 0.48 3.62
CA GLU A 89 -5.82 1.05 4.97
C GLU A 89 -4.68 2.02 5.34
N ASN A 90 -3.54 1.95 4.65
CA ASN A 90 -2.35 2.75 4.95
C ASN A 90 -1.85 3.56 3.74
N ILE A 91 -2.75 3.86 2.80
CA ILE A 91 -2.42 4.41 1.50
C ILE A 91 -1.70 5.77 1.59
N ASP A 92 -2.03 6.59 2.59
CA ASP A 92 -1.42 7.92 2.76
C ASP A 92 0.09 7.85 3.05
N THR A 93 0.58 6.75 3.62
CA THR A 93 2.01 6.54 3.88
C THR A 93 2.68 5.77 2.75
N ILE A 94 2.01 4.76 2.19
CA ILE A 94 2.59 3.84 1.19
C ILE A 94 2.63 4.49 -0.19
N LEU A 95 1.58 5.21 -0.59
CA LEU A 95 1.45 5.77 -1.93
C LEU A 95 2.61 6.73 -2.28
N PRO A 96 3.02 7.70 -1.44
CA PRO A 96 4.14 8.59 -1.76
C PRO A 96 5.47 7.83 -1.97
N ILE A 97 5.67 6.71 -1.29
CA ILE A 97 6.88 5.88 -1.40
C ILE A 97 6.88 5.12 -2.73
N MET A 98 5.75 4.51 -3.07
CA MET A 98 5.61 3.67 -4.26
C MET A 98 5.45 4.47 -5.55
N PHE A 99 4.85 5.66 -5.47
CA PHE A 99 4.50 6.47 -6.63
C PHE A 99 5.71 6.76 -7.52
N GLY A 100 6.85 7.14 -6.93
CA GLY A 100 8.07 7.43 -7.69
C GLY A 100 8.55 6.23 -8.49
N SER A 101 8.57 5.03 -7.89
CA SER A 101 9.02 3.81 -8.55
C SER A 101 8.04 3.32 -9.61
N LEU A 102 6.73 3.34 -9.32
CA LEU A 102 5.69 2.95 -10.27
C LEU A 102 5.65 3.90 -11.48
N TYR A 103 5.77 5.22 -11.23
CA TYR A 103 5.84 6.22 -12.29
C TYR A 103 7.07 5.99 -13.19
N LYS A 104 8.24 5.74 -12.58
CA LYS A 104 9.47 5.45 -13.33
C LYS A 104 9.32 4.22 -14.23
N ILE A 105 8.74 3.12 -13.74
CA ILE A 105 8.52 1.90 -14.53
C ILE A 105 7.55 2.13 -15.66
N SER A 106 6.47 2.89 -15.41
CA SER A 106 5.52 3.24 -16.47
C SER A 106 6.16 4.05 -17.61
N LYS A 107 7.28 4.73 -17.34
CA LYS A 107 8.06 5.51 -18.32
C LYS A 107 9.23 4.75 -18.95
N GLU A 108 9.93 3.90 -18.19
CA GLU A 108 11.19 3.25 -18.62
C GLU A 108 11.01 1.82 -19.16
N HIS A 109 10.06 1.02 -18.67
CA HIS A 109 9.95 -0.39 -19.06
C HIS A 109 8.90 -0.61 -20.15
N TRP A 110 9.14 -0.05 -21.34
CA TRP A 110 8.52 -0.49 -22.59
C TRP A 110 9.37 -1.63 -23.18
N ASN A 111 8.90 -2.87 -23.00
CA ASN A 111 9.24 -3.96 -23.92
C ASN A 111 7.94 -4.73 -24.18
N PRO A 112 7.50 -4.84 -25.45
CA PRO A 112 6.14 -5.16 -25.85
C PRO A 112 6.02 -6.69 -26.05
N GLU A 113 4.89 -7.41 -26.04
CA GLU A 113 3.73 -7.18 -26.92
C GLU A 113 2.43 -7.83 -26.40
N LYS A 114 2.41 -8.62 -25.32
CA LYS A 114 1.16 -9.36 -24.97
C LYS A 114 0.75 -9.44 -23.50
N LYS A 115 1.67 -9.39 -22.53
CA LYS A 115 1.31 -9.50 -21.10
C LYS A 115 0.90 -8.14 -20.49
N LYS A 116 1.34 -7.04 -21.11
CA LYS A 116 1.26 -5.67 -20.56
C LYS A 116 -0.10 -4.97 -20.69
N GLU A 117 -0.93 -5.32 -21.67
CA GLU A 117 -2.19 -4.60 -21.89
C GLU A 117 -3.15 -4.80 -20.70
N LEU A 118 -3.26 -6.04 -20.22
CA LEU A 118 -4.14 -6.45 -19.14
C LEU A 118 -3.66 -5.90 -17.78
N GLU A 119 -2.39 -6.11 -17.42
CA GLU A 119 -1.83 -5.60 -16.15
C GLU A 119 -1.78 -4.06 -16.11
N ARG A 120 -1.55 -3.39 -17.24
CA ARG A 120 -1.59 -1.93 -17.33
C ARG A 120 -2.99 -1.42 -17.06
N GLU A 121 -4.01 -1.94 -17.75
CA GLU A 121 -5.39 -1.50 -17.54
C GLU A 121 -5.87 -1.78 -16.11
N GLU A 122 -5.48 -2.92 -15.53
CA GLU A 122 -5.78 -3.24 -14.15
C GLU A 122 -5.10 -2.27 -13.17
N LEU A 123 -3.80 -1.99 -13.33
CA LEU A 123 -3.07 -1.05 -12.48
C LEU A 123 -3.59 0.39 -12.63
N TRP A 124 -3.92 0.84 -13.84
CA TRP A 124 -4.49 2.17 -14.06
C TRP A 124 -5.92 2.29 -13.51
N LYS A 125 -6.76 1.26 -13.68
CA LYS A 125 -8.08 1.22 -13.04
C LYS A 125 -7.96 1.29 -11.53
N LYS A 126 -7.06 0.50 -10.94
CA LYS A 126 -6.85 0.44 -9.48
C LYS A 126 -6.31 1.76 -8.94
N LEU A 127 -5.41 2.41 -9.68
CA LEU A 127 -4.89 3.73 -9.34
C LEU A 127 -5.99 4.81 -9.40
N GLU A 128 -6.84 4.78 -10.43
CA GLU A 128 -7.94 5.74 -10.57
C GLU A 128 -9.03 5.48 -9.51
N GLU A 129 -9.34 4.23 -9.18
CA GLU A 129 -10.24 3.87 -8.08
C GLU A 129 -9.71 4.36 -6.73
N LEU A 130 -8.43 4.15 -6.43
CA LEU A 130 -7.80 4.65 -5.19
C LEU A 130 -7.84 6.19 -5.12
N ARG A 131 -7.66 6.87 -6.26
CA ARG A 131 -7.79 8.32 -6.37
C ARG A 131 -9.24 8.78 -6.15
N LEU A 132 -10.20 8.04 -6.69
CA LEU A 132 -11.63 8.32 -6.54
C LEU A 132 -12.09 8.12 -5.10
N MET A 133 -11.65 7.03 -4.44
CA MET A 133 -11.94 6.75 -3.04
C MET A 133 -11.41 7.84 -2.11
N LYS A 134 -10.18 8.32 -2.35
CA LYS A 134 -9.62 9.45 -1.61
C LYS A 134 -10.48 10.71 -1.76
N THR A 135 -10.84 11.03 -3.00
CA THR A 135 -11.70 12.19 -3.32
C THR A 135 -13.08 12.07 -2.66
N LEU A 136 -13.70 10.89 -2.68
CA LEU A 136 -15.00 10.64 -2.03
C LEU A 136 -14.91 10.73 -0.50
N SER A 137 -13.82 10.23 0.09
CA SER A 137 -13.57 10.36 1.53
C SER A 137 -13.38 11.82 1.94
N ASP A 138 -12.67 12.61 1.12
CA ASP A 138 -12.46 14.04 1.32
C ASP A 138 -13.78 14.83 1.18
N GLN A 139 -14.70 14.38 0.31
CA GLN A 139 -16.05 14.95 0.22
C GLN A 139 -16.94 14.57 1.41
N MET A 140 -16.82 13.35 1.93
CA MET A 140 -17.57 12.90 3.10
C MET A 140 -17.10 13.59 4.39
N SER A 141 -15.80 13.85 4.55
CA SER A 141 -15.27 14.64 5.68
C SER A 141 -15.69 16.12 5.61
N ASN A 142 -15.83 16.69 4.40
CA ASN A 142 -16.27 18.07 4.23
C ASN A 142 -17.79 18.26 4.38
N THR A 143 -18.58 17.21 4.19
CA THR A 143 -20.06 17.26 4.33
C THR A 143 -20.53 17.17 5.78
N SER A 144 -19.74 16.56 6.68
CA SER A 144 -20.04 16.57 8.13
C SER A 144 -19.83 17.93 8.80
N SER A 145 -19.21 18.90 8.11
CA SER A 145 -18.95 20.24 8.65
C SER A 145 -20.01 21.29 8.27
N SER A 146 -21.03 20.95 7.48
CA SER A 146 -22.04 21.92 6.99
C SER A 146 -23.48 21.73 7.48
N VAL A 147 -23.76 20.78 8.40
CA VAL A 147 -25.15 20.48 8.83
C VAL A 147 -25.48 20.87 10.29
N ILE A 148 -24.56 21.42 11.08
CA ILE A 148 -24.88 21.88 12.45
C ILE A 148 -24.57 23.37 12.61
N ASN A 149 -25.47 24.22 12.13
CA ASN A 149 -25.65 25.58 12.67
C ASN A 149 -27.10 26.00 12.44
N THR A 150 -28.01 25.40 13.21
CA THR A 150 -29.23 26.09 13.64
C THR A 150 -28.90 26.88 14.90
N PRO A 151 -29.14 28.20 14.95
CA PRO A 151 -29.39 28.86 16.21
C PRO A 151 -30.90 29.04 16.33
N ASN A 152 -31.55 28.11 17.03
CA ASN A 152 -32.88 28.37 17.60
C ASN A 152 -32.69 29.14 18.92
N ASP A 153 -33.60 30.09 19.12
CA ASP A 153 -34.00 30.71 20.38
C ASP A 153 -33.13 31.82 21.00
N LYS A 154 -33.64 33.06 20.88
CA LYS A 154 -33.98 33.83 22.09
C LYS A 154 -35.41 34.36 22.01
N VAL A 155 -36.25 33.67 22.78
CA VAL A 155 -37.56 34.04 23.32
C VAL A 155 -37.49 35.40 24.05
N ILE A 156 -38.56 36.21 23.96
CA ILE A 156 -39.37 36.78 25.07
C ILE A 156 -40.48 37.71 24.51
N PRO A 157 -41.78 37.52 24.86
CA PRO A 157 -42.87 38.52 24.81
C PRO A 157 -43.15 39.07 26.26
N PRO A 158 -44.19 39.89 26.60
CA PRO A 158 -45.20 40.66 25.83
C PRO A 158 -45.38 42.16 26.30
N SER A 159 -46.42 42.84 25.78
CA SER A 159 -47.08 44.13 26.15
C SER A 159 -46.35 45.43 25.75
N LEU A 160 -46.98 46.42 25.11
CA LEU A 160 -48.32 47.02 25.25
C LEU A 160 -48.92 47.41 23.88
#